data_AF-A0A952UTJ3-F1
#
_entry.id   AF-A0A952UTJ3-F1
#
_cell.length_a   1.000
_cell.length_b   1.000
_cell.length_c   1.000
_cell.angle_alpha   90.00
_cell.angle_beta   90.00
_cell.angle_gamma   90.00
#
_symmetry.space_group_name_H-M   'P 1'
#
loop_
_entity.id
_entity.type
_entity.pdbx_description
1 polymer ?
#
loop_
_entity_poly.entity_id
_entity_poly.type
_entity_poly.pdbx_seq_one_letter_code
_entity_poly.pdbx_strand_id
1 'polypeptide(L)'
;MAKTKLKWPAAAYEGAGRGLSLVDAYRCGELIETCFADQSIRKLPAREGLALSHVTLVRARAAYRVLRALGIAPETSPLSFAHLRQIDHLPPAEQRALARRVVKEDLSAKQLERLVRGRKGVSTIAGFQLALRALAPFDDGRLDLTADLQRAGELSEAEARRLAARAKRLAEVLRRLERAL
;
A
#
# COMPACT_ATOMS: atom_id res chain seq x y z
N MET A 1 10.20 -9.09 -27.96
CA MET A 1 10.93 -9.19 -26.67
C MET A 1 10.28 -10.26 -25.82
N ALA A 2 10.98 -11.35 -25.52
CA ALA A 2 10.46 -12.40 -24.65
C ALA A 2 10.20 -11.81 -23.25
N LYS A 3 8.93 -11.80 -22.82
CA LYS A 3 8.59 -11.50 -21.42
C LYS A 3 9.24 -12.61 -20.59
N THR A 4 10.36 -12.31 -19.93
CA THR A 4 10.91 -13.21 -18.92
C THR A 4 9.78 -13.47 -17.93
N LYS A 5 9.22 -14.68 -17.96
CA LYS A 5 8.06 -15.05 -17.15
C LYS A 5 8.52 -14.98 -15.69
N LEU A 6 8.08 -13.93 -14.98
CA LEU A 6 8.43 -13.74 -13.58
C LEU A 6 8.03 -15.00 -12.80
N LYS A 7 8.98 -15.54 -12.04
CA LYS A 7 8.77 -16.77 -11.27
C LYS A 7 8.08 -16.44 -9.95
N TRP A 8 6.76 -16.30 -10.00
CA TRP A 8 5.94 -16.24 -8.80
C TRP A 8 6.00 -17.59 -8.05
N PRO A 9 5.89 -17.60 -6.70
CA PRO A 9 5.76 -18.84 -5.95
C PRO A 9 4.58 -19.68 -6.47
N ALA A 10 4.71 -21.00 -6.45
CA ALA A 10 3.64 -21.91 -6.92
C ALA A 10 2.31 -21.64 -6.19
N ALA A 11 2.38 -21.37 -4.88
CA ALA A 11 1.24 -21.01 -4.04
C ALA A 11 0.51 -19.74 -4.50
N ALA A 12 1.11 -18.88 -5.34
CA ALA A 12 0.43 -17.72 -5.92
C ALA A 12 -0.58 -18.08 -7.02
N TYR A 13 -0.45 -19.28 -7.59
CA TYR A 13 -1.34 -19.84 -8.62
C TYR A 13 -2.33 -20.86 -8.06
N GLU A 14 -2.05 -21.41 -6.87
CA GLU A 14 -2.95 -22.34 -6.18
C GLU A 14 -4.18 -21.56 -5.68
N GLY A 15 -5.39 -22.02 -6.04
CA GLY A 15 -6.66 -21.40 -5.65
C GLY A 15 -6.87 -21.31 -4.13
N ALA A 16 -7.98 -20.69 -3.72
CA ALA A 16 -8.31 -20.28 -2.34
C ALA A 16 -8.32 -21.38 -1.23
N GLY A 17 -7.91 -22.61 -1.53
CA GLY A 17 -7.88 -23.75 -0.60
C GLY A 17 -6.59 -23.93 0.20
N ARG A 18 -5.44 -23.40 -0.27
CA ARG A 18 -4.17 -23.43 0.49
C ARG A 18 -3.83 -22.01 0.95
N GLY A 19 -3.69 -21.84 2.26
CA GLY A 19 -3.24 -20.57 2.84
C GLY A 19 -1.84 -20.24 2.34
N LEU A 20 -1.61 -18.97 1.96
CA LEU A 20 -0.29 -18.49 1.56
C LEU A 20 0.66 -18.51 2.77
N SER A 21 1.77 -19.25 2.67
CA SER A 21 2.78 -19.28 3.73
C SER A 21 3.45 -17.91 3.88
N LEU A 22 4.10 -17.66 5.02
CA LEU A 22 4.84 -16.41 5.21
C LEU A 22 6.01 -16.28 4.21
N VAL A 23 6.67 -17.38 3.88
CA VAL A 23 7.77 -17.43 2.92
C VAL A 23 7.26 -17.08 1.51
N ASP A 24 6.17 -17.68 1.07
CA ASP A 24 5.57 -17.37 -0.23
C ASP A 24 5.06 -15.93 -0.28
N ALA A 25 4.49 -15.44 0.82
CA ALA A 25 4.04 -14.06 0.92
C ALA A 25 5.22 -13.08 0.86
N TYR A 26 6.34 -13.38 1.52
CA TYR A 26 7.57 -12.60 1.42
C TYR A 26 8.08 -12.53 -0.02
N ARG A 27 8.16 -13.67 -0.71
CA ARG A 27 8.59 -13.75 -2.12
C ARG A 27 7.66 -13.02 -3.07
N CYS A 28 6.35 -13.13 -2.88
CA CYS A 28 5.38 -12.33 -3.63
C CYS A 28 5.59 -10.83 -3.37
N GLY A 29 5.81 -10.43 -2.12
CA GLY A 29 6.08 -9.03 -1.75
C GLY A 29 7.37 -8.49 -2.36
N GLU A 30 8.44 -9.29 -2.38
CA GLU A 30 9.72 -8.99 -3.02
C GLU A 30 9.54 -8.72 -4.51
N LEU A 31 8.83 -9.61 -5.23
CA LEU A 31 8.52 -9.42 -6.66
C LEU A 31 7.70 -8.15 -6.90
N ILE A 32 6.73 -7.85 -6.05
CA ILE A 32 5.93 -6.63 -6.17
C ILE A 32 6.81 -5.38 -6.02
N GLU A 33 7.70 -5.34 -5.04
CA GLU A 33 8.58 -4.18 -4.83
C GLU A 33 9.68 -4.05 -5.88
N THR A 34 10.19 -5.15 -6.41
CA THR A 34 11.33 -5.12 -7.35
C THR A 34 10.90 -4.99 -8.81
N CYS A 35 9.76 -5.57 -9.19
CA CYS A 35 9.31 -5.62 -10.59
C CYS A 35 8.06 -4.78 -10.87
N PHE A 36 7.32 -4.37 -9.83
CA PHE A 36 6.02 -3.73 -9.95
C PHE A 36 5.83 -2.52 -9.02
N ALA A 37 6.92 -1.89 -8.55
CA ALA A 37 6.87 -0.78 -7.59
C ALA A 37 5.90 0.34 -8.00
N ASP A 38 5.95 0.72 -9.29
CA ASP A 38 5.18 1.82 -9.88
C ASP A 38 3.84 1.37 -10.47
N GLN A 39 3.51 0.09 -10.37
CA GLN A 39 2.33 -0.48 -10.99
C GLN A 39 1.20 -0.70 -9.99
N SER A 40 -0.04 -0.67 -10.50
CA SER A 40 -1.22 -0.92 -9.67
C SER A 40 -1.30 -2.40 -9.27
N ILE A 41 -1.12 -2.69 -7.98
CA ILE A 41 -1.29 -4.04 -7.40
C ILE A 41 -2.66 -4.64 -7.76
N ARG A 42 -3.70 -3.80 -7.88
CA ARG A 42 -5.07 -4.25 -8.22
C ARG A 42 -5.15 -4.98 -9.56
N LYS A 43 -4.28 -4.63 -10.52
CA LYS A 43 -4.27 -5.24 -11.86
C LYS A 43 -3.36 -6.47 -11.95
N LEU A 44 -2.51 -6.72 -10.95
CA LEU A 44 -1.53 -7.81 -10.98
C LEU A 44 -2.17 -9.20 -11.04
N PRO A 45 -3.24 -9.54 -10.30
CA PRO A 45 -3.82 -10.88 -10.38
C PRO A 45 -4.23 -11.27 -11.80
N ALA A 46 -4.96 -10.39 -12.49
CA ALA A 46 -5.42 -10.63 -13.85
C ALA A 46 -4.25 -10.62 -14.86
N ARG A 47 -3.30 -9.71 -14.70
CA ARG A 47 -2.15 -9.57 -15.60
C ARG A 47 -1.20 -10.77 -15.55
N GLU A 48 -0.92 -11.24 -14.34
CA GLU A 48 0.08 -12.29 -14.07
C GLU A 48 -0.57 -13.68 -13.92
N GLY A 49 -1.89 -13.77 -14.06
CA GLY A 49 -2.66 -15.01 -13.95
C GLY A 49 -2.64 -15.61 -12.54
N LEU A 50 -2.55 -14.78 -11.51
CA LEU A 50 -2.47 -15.22 -10.12
C LEU A 50 -3.85 -15.57 -9.58
N ALA A 51 -3.92 -16.63 -8.77
CA ALA A 51 -5.12 -16.97 -8.01
C ALA A 51 -5.29 -16.08 -6.76
N LEU A 52 -4.24 -15.37 -6.36
CA LEU A 52 -4.27 -14.48 -5.20
C LEU A 52 -5.12 -13.23 -5.44
N SER A 53 -5.92 -12.87 -4.43
CA SER A 53 -6.64 -11.59 -4.43
C SER A 53 -5.68 -10.39 -4.33
N HIS A 54 -6.10 -9.24 -4.84
CA HIS A 54 -5.33 -7.99 -4.67
C HIS A 54 -5.07 -7.67 -3.19
N VAL A 55 -6.01 -7.99 -2.29
CA VAL A 55 -5.86 -7.79 -0.84
C VAL A 55 -4.72 -8.66 -0.31
N THR A 56 -4.62 -9.91 -0.76
CA THR A 56 -3.53 -10.82 -0.38
C THR A 56 -2.18 -10.29 -0.86
N LEU A 57 -2.11 -9.77 -2.09
CA LEU A 57 -0.89 -9.16 -2.62
C LEU A 57 -0.45 -7.91 -1.86
N VAL A 58 -1.40 -7.06 -1.45
CA VAL A 58 -1.10 -5.90 -0.58
C VAL A 58 -0.50 -6.37 0.75
N ARG A 59 -1.05 -7.44 1.34
CA ARG A 59 -0.52 -8.02 2.59
C ARG A 59 0.86 -8.66 2.40
N ALA A 60 1.09 -9.30 1.27
CA ALA A 60 2.39 -9.88 0.90
C ALA A 60 3.47 -8.80 0.79
N ARG A 61 3.16 -7.70 0.11
CA ARG A 61 4.04 -6.51 0.05
C ARG A 61 4.37 -5.96 1.44
N ALA A 62 3.37 -5.85 2.31
CA ALA A 62 3.55 -5.40 3.70
C ALA A 62 4.48 -6.33 4.50
N ALA A 63 4.29 -7.65 4.39
CA ALA A 63 5.15 -8.63 5.06
C ALA A 63 6.61 -8.52 4.61
N TYR A 64 6.85 -8.39 3.29
CA TYR A 64 8.19 -8.17 2.76
C TYR A 64 8.83 -6.89 3.31
N ARG A 65 8.11 -5.76 3.28
CA ARG A 65 8.61 -4.47 3.78
C ARG A 65 9.03 -4.54 5.24
N VAL A 66 8.15 -5.06 6.09
CA VAL A 66 8.40 -5.13 7.54
C VAL A 66 9.55 -6.09 7.84
N LEU A 67 9.54 -7.30 7.27
CA LEU A 67 10.62 -8.27 7.51
C LEU A 67 11.98 -7.74 7.04
N ARG A 68 12.02 -7.09 5.88
CA ARG A 68 13.22 -6.41 5.39
C ARG A 68 13.68 -5.29 6.32
N ALA A 69 12.77 -4.45 6.82
CA ALA A 69 13.08 -3.35 7.73
C ALA A 69 13.55 -3.83 9.12
N LEU A 70 13.09 -5.01 9.55
CA LEU A 70 13.49 -5.67 10.78
C LEU A 70 14.77 -6.50 10.63
N GLY A 71 15.20 -6.82 9.40
CA GLY A 71 16.33 -7.72 9.14
C GLY A 71 16.04 -9.17 9.54
N ILE A 72 14.78 -9.61 9.46
CA ILE A 72 14.33 -10.94 9.87
C ILE A 72 14.02 -11.78 8.64
N ALA A 73 14.55 -13.01 8.61
CA ALA A 73 14.23 -13.99 7.57
C ALA A 73 12.80 -14.53 7.77
N PRO A 74 11.99 -14.69 6.69
CA PRO A 74 10.61 -15.16 6.81
C PRO A 74 10.49 -16.58 7.40
N GLU A 75 11.49 -17.45 7.21
CA GLU A 75 11.53 -18.83 7.68
C GLU A 75 11.65 -18.92 9.21
N THR A 76 12.35 -17.95 9.81
CA THR A 76 12.62 -17.90 11.25
C THR A 76 11.85 -16.78 11.95
N SER A 77 10.88 -16.17 11.26
CA SER A 77 10.14 -15.04 11.79
C SER A 77 9.28 -15.48 12.97
N PRO A 78 9.44 -14.90 14.17
CA PRO A 78 8.54 -15.14 15.29
C PRO A 78 7.19 -14.42 15.07
N LEU A 79 7.06 -13.62 14.02
CA LEU A 79 5.87 -12.86 13.68
C LEU A 79 5.07 -13.56 12.58
N SER A 80 3.78 -13.75 12.83
CA SER A 80 2.83 -14.20 11.82
C SER A 80 2.58 -13.14 10.74
N PHE A 81 2.04 -13.58 9.61
CA PHE A 81 1.57 -12.69 8.54
C PHE A 81 0.58 -11.61 9.03
N ALA A 82 -0.24 -11.95 10.02
CA ALA A 82 -1.19 -11.02 10.62
C ALA A 82 -0.48 -9.95 11.46
N HIS A 83 0.61 -10.28 12.16
CA HIS A 83 1.41 -9.31 12.93
C HIS A 83 2.03 -8.25 12.02
N LEU A 84 2.72 -8.70 10.97
CA LEU A 84 3.45 -7.82 10.05
C LEU A 84 2.53 -6.79 9.41
N ARG A 85 1.34 -7.21 8.98
CA ARG A 85 0.32 -6.31 8.41
C ARG A 85 -0.06 -5.18 9.37
N GLN A 86 -0.14 -5.42 10.68
CA GLN A 86 -0.59 -4.39 11.63
C GLN A 86 0.44 -3.28 11.80
N ILE A 87 1.72 -3.53 11.53
CA ILE A 87 2.80 -2.58 11.80
C ILE A 87 3.44 -1.98 10.54
N ASP A 88 3.11 -2.47 9.34
CA ASP A 88 3.67 -2.00 8.05
C ASP A 88 3.60 -0.49 7.83
N HIS A 89 2.54 0.15 8.30
CA HIS A 89 2.35 1.60 8.14
C HIS A 89 3.15 2.46 9.13
N LEU A 90 3.75 1.85 10.15
CA LEU A 90 4.50 2.54 11.20
C LEU A 90 5.96 2.79 10.78
N PRO A 91 6.64 3.80 11.36
CA PRO A 91 8.08 3.99 11.14
C PRO A 91 8.91 2.77 11.57
N PRO A 92 10.07 2.51 10.95
CA PRO A 92 10.90 1.33 11.27
C PRO A 92 11.28 1.20 12.75
N ALA A 93 11.49 2.31 13.45
CA ALA A 93 11.78 2.30 14.89
C ALA A 93 10.60 1.72 15.70
N GLU A 94 9.37 2.13 15.38
CA GLU A 94 8.16 1.62 16.03
C GLU A 94 7.86 0.17 15.63
N GLN A 95 8.09 -0.19 14.37
CA GLN A 95 7.98 -1.58 13.91
C GLN A 95 8.87 -2.49 14.76
N ARG A 96 10.14 -2.12 14.97
CA ARG A 96 11.09 -2.89 15.81
C ARG A 96 10.63 -2.96 17.26
N ALA A 97 10.18 -1.85 17.83
CA ALA A 97 9.72 -1.81 19.22
C ALA A 97 8.51 -2.73 19.43
N LEU A 98 7.52 -2.67 18.54
CA LEU A 98 6.33 -3.52 18.61
C LEU A 98 6.63 -4.98 18.29
N ALA A 99 7.51 -5.27 17.33
CA ALA A 99 7.96 -6.63 17.02
C ALA A 99 8.61 -7.30 18.24
N ARG A 100 9.53 -6.60 18.93
CA ARG A 100 10.14 -7.09 20.17
C ARG A 100 9.10 -7.31 21.26
N ARG A 101 8.13 -6.41 21.36
CA ARG A 101 7.05 -6.51 22.35
C ARG A 101 6.14 -7.72 22.08
N VAL A 102 5.81 -7.99 20.82
CA VAL A 102 5.03 -9.18 20.41
C VAL A 102 5.73 -10.45 20.87
N VAL A 103 7.04 -10.56 20.64
CA VAL A 103 7.82 -11.73 21.07
C VAL A 103 7.92 -11.83 22.59
N LYS A 104 8.14 -10.70 23.28
CA LYS A 104 8.31 -10.67 24.74
C LYS A 104 7.02 -10.97 25.51
N GLU A 105 5.89 -10.45 25.04
CA GLU A 105 4.58 -10.53 25.72
C GLU A 105 3.66 -11.57 25.08
N ASP A 106 4.15 -12.34 24.10
CA ASP A 106 3.37 -13.29 23.27
C ASP A 106 2.05 -12.70 22.75
N LEU A 107 2.13 -11.49 22.19
CA LEU A 107 0.93 -10.77 21.76
C LEU A 107 0.33 -11.40 20.51
N SER A 108 -0.96 -11.70 20.57
CA SER A 108 -1.74 -12.03 19.38
C SER A 108 -1.87 -10.82 18.43
N ALA A 109 -2.12 -11.10 17.15
CA ALA A 109 -2.34 -10.05 16.14
C ALA A 109 -3.51 -9.13 16.47
N LYS A 110 -4.52 -9.63 17.20
CA LYS A 110 -5.66 -8.84 17.64
C LYS A 110 -5.29 -7.89 18.79
N GLN A 111 -4.43 -8.33 19.72
CA GLN A 111 -3.90 -7.46 20.77
C GLN A 111 -2.99 -6.39 20.19
N LEU A 112 -2.11 -6.76 19.25
CA LEU A 112 -1.28 -5.81 18.51
C LEU A 112 -2.14 -4.79 17.74
N GLU A 113 -3.18 -5.25 17.04
CA GLU A 113 -4.11 -4.35 16.35
C GLU A 113 -4.73 -3.33 17.31
N ARG A 114 -5.16 -3.74 18.51
CA ARG A 114 -5.70 -2.80 19.52
C ARG A 114 -4.68 -1.76 19.97
N LEU A 115 -3.42 -2.15 20.16
CA LEU A 115 -2.33 -1.23 20.52
C LEU A 115 -2.06 -0.20 19.43
N VAL A 116 -2.21 -0.61 18.17
CA VAL A 116 -1.97 0.24 17.00
C VAL A 116 -3.23 1.01 16.57
N ARG A 117 -4.44 0.59 16.98
CA ARG A 117 -5.74 1.16 16.56
C ARG A 117 -5.89 2.65 16.91
N GLY A 118 -5.19 3.15 17.93
CA GLY A 118 -5.11 4.58 18.28
C GLY A 118 -3.91 5.32 17.69
N ARG A 119 -2.92 4.58 17.17
CA ARG A 119 -1.74 5.12 16.47
C ARG A 119 -1.93 5.22 14.97
N LYS A 120 -3.16 4.95 14.49
CA LYS A 120 -3.64 5.33 13.15
C LYS A 120 -3.80 6.85 13.02
N GLY A 121 -2.85 7.61 13.55
CA GLY A 121 -2.58 8.99 13.21
C GLY A 121 -1.52 9.00 12.12
N VAL A 122 -1.98 9.16 10.89
CA VAL A 122 -1.22 9.66 9.73
C VAL A 122 0.22 9.14 9.64
N SER A 123 0.41 7.99 8.98
CA SER A 123 1.69 7.73 8.31
C SER A 123 1.91 8.89 7.34
N THR A 124 2.80 9.81 7.69
CA THR A 124 3.18 10.95 6.86
C THR A 124 3.63 10.48 5.48
N ILE A 125 4.20 9.26 5.33
CA ILE A 125 4.56 8.69 4.04
C ILE A 125 3.38 8.03 3.32
N ALA A 126 2.50 7.28 3.98
CA ALA A 126 1.34 6.67 3.30
C ALA A 126 0.26 7.71 2.97
N GLY A 127 0.11 8.75 3.82
CA GLY A 127 -0.68 9.93 3.56
C GLY A 127 -0.10 10.77 2.43
N PHE A 128 1.24 10.97 2.41
CA PHE A 128 1.95 11.59 1.29
C PHE A 128 1.84 10.78 0.00
N GLN A 129 1.95 9.45 0.05
CA GLN A 129 1.75 8.57 -1.10
C GLN A 129 0.29 8.55 -1.58
N LEU A 130 -0.69 8.66 -0.67
CA LEU A 130 -2.09 8.85 -1.04
C LEU A 130 -2.31 10.22 -1.69
N ALA A 131 -1.67 11.26 -1.17
CA ALA A 131 -1.72 12.61 -1.71
C ALA A 131 -1.06 12.70 -3.10
N LEU A 132 0.14 12.12 -3.27
CA LEU A 132 0.81 11.98 -4.57
C LEU A 132 -0.03 11.16 -5.56
N ARG A 133 -0.70 10.09 -5.11
CA ARG A 133 -1.64 9.35 -5.98
C ARG A 133 -2.88 10.17 -6.38
N ALA A 134 -3.30 11.11 -5.55
CA ALA A 134 -4.36 12.06 -5.92
C ALA A 134 -3.85 13.12 -6.91
N LEU A 135 -2.54 13.36 -6.98
CA LEU A 135 -1.87 14.25 -7.94
C LEU A 135 -1.45 13.54 -9.25
N ALA A 136 -1.30 12.21 -9.25
CA ALA A 136 -0.92 11.43 -10.42
C ALA A 136 -1.77 11.68 -11.69
N PRO A 137 -3.08 12.01 -11.60
CA PRO A 137 -3.87 12.39 -12.77
C PRO A 137 -3.51 13.74 -13.42
N PHE A 138 -2.73 14.59 -12.75
CA PHE A 138 -2.18 15.83 -13.34
C PHE A 138 -0.84 15.57 -14.03
N ASP A 139 -0.02 14.72 -13.43
CA ASP A 139 1.29 14.31 -13.95
C ASP A 139 1.15 13.42 -15.21
N ASP A 140 0.08 12.63 -15.30
CA ASP A 140 -0.25 11.82 -16.48
C ASP A 140 -1.05 12.58 -17.57
N GLY A 141 -1.26 13.90 -17.39
CA GLY A 141 -1.93 14.79 -18.34
C GLY A 141 -3.43 14.54 -18.52
N ARG A 142 -4.06 13.69 -17.69
CA ARG A 142 -5.52 13.47 -17.74
C ARG A 142 -6.31 14.62 -17.14
N LEU A 143 -5.67 15.45 -16.33
CA LEU A 143 -6.21 16.65 -15.75
C LEU A 143 -5.25 17.80 -16.03
N ASP A 144 -5.79 18.83 -16.65
CA ASP A 144 -5.09 20.09 -16.84
C ASP A 144 -5.92 21.15 -16.12
N LEU A 145 -5.43 21.58 -14.95
CA LEU A 145 -6.08 22.59 -14.12
C LEU A 145 -6.23 23.91 -14.87
N THR A 146 -5.31 24.23 -15.77
CA THR A 146 -5.32 25.45 -16.58
C THR A 146 -6.35 25.34 -17.70
N ALA A 147 -6.44 24.20 -18.38
CA ALA A 147 -7.49 23.96 -19.38
C ALA A 147 -8.89 23.83 -18.75
N ASP A 148 -9.02 23.19 -17.59
CA ASP A 148 -10.28 23.06 -16.84
C ASP A 148 -10.76 24.42 -16.30
N LEU A 149 -9.83 25.32 -15.91
CA LEU A 149 -10.14 26.70 -15.54
C LEU A 149 -10.48 27.58 -16.75
N GLN A 150 -9.82 27.37 -17.90
CA GLN A 150 -10.17 28.06 -19.15
C GLN A 150 -11.57 27.67 -19.65
N ARG A 151 -11.99 26.41 -19.43
CA ARG A 151 -13.36 25.94 -19.74
C ARG A 151 -14.40 26.33 -18.70
N ALA A 152 -14.02 26.90 -17.56
CA ALA A 152 -14.93 27.19 -16.46
C ALA A 152 -16.07 28.16 -16.83
N GLY A 153 -15.88 28.98 -17.88
CA GLY A 153 -16.92 29.85 -18.44
C GLY A 153 -17.99 29.14 -19.28
N GLU A 154 -17.78 27.88 -19.66
CA GLU A 154 -18.66 27.07 -20.52
C GLU A 154 -19.31 25.91 -19.76
N LEU A 155 -19.01 25.75 -18.47
CA LEU A 155 -19.48 24.64 -17.65
C LEU A 155 -20.94 24.83 -17.24
N SER A 156 -21.72 23.75 -17.31
CA SER A 156 -23.02 23.69 -16.64
C SER A 156 -22.88 23.83 -15.12
N GLU A 157 -23.94 24.25 -14.44
CA GLU A 157 -23.91 24.44 -12.98
C GLU A 157 -23.49 23.17 -12.22
N ALA A 158 -23.89 21.99 -12.72
CA ALA A 158 -23.50 20.71 -12.14
C ALA A 158 -22.00 20.41 -12.28
N GLU A 159 -21.41 20.78 -13.42
CA GLU A 159 -19.98 20.61 -13.70
C GLU A 159 -19.14 21.61 -12.92
N ALA A 160 -19.59 22.86 -12.82
CA ALA A 160 -18.97 23.88 -11.97
C ALA A 160 -18.93 23.45 -10.49
N ARG A 161 -20.02 22.88 -9.97
CA ARG A 161 -20.07 22.33 -8.60
C ARG A 161 -19.11 21.15 -8.41
N ARG A 162 -19.00 20.26 -9.40
CA ARG A 162 -18.04 19.15 -9.38
C ARG A 162 -16.60 19.66 -9.38
N LEU A 163 -16.30 20.66 -10.19
CA LEU A 163 -14.98 21.30 -10.25
C LEU A 163 -14.64 22.00 -8.94
N ALA A 164 -15.57 22.76 -8.36
CA ALA A 164 -15.37 23.43 -7.07
C ALA A 164 -15.14 22.44 -5.91
N ALA A 165 -15.96 21.37 -5.83
CA ALA A 165 -15.77 20.32 -4.84
C ALA A 165 -14.41 19.62 -4.99
N ARG A 166 -13.95 19.46 -6.23
CA ARG A 166 -12.64 18.88 -6.56
C ARG A 166 -11.50 19.82 -6.16
N ALA A 167 -11.58 21.10 -6.52
CA ALA A 167 -10.59 22.11 -6.16
C ALA A 167 -10.46 22.24 -4.63
N LYS A 168 -11.59 22.20 -3.90
CA LYS A 168 -11.59 22.19 -2.44
C LYS A 168 -10.84 20.99 -1.85
N ARG A 169 -11.07 19.78 -2.39
CA ARG A 169 -10.34 18.58 -1.97
C ARG A 169 -8.84 18.69 -2.26
N LEU A 170 -8.48 19.21 -3.43
CA LEU A 170 -7.09 19.40 -3.81
C LEU A 170 -6.39 20.41 -2.89
N ALA A 171 -7.03 21.54 -2.60
CA ALA A 171 -6.52 22.55 -1.68
C ALA A 171 -6.34 22.00 -0.26
N GLU A 172 -7.24 21.13 0.20
CA GLU A 172 -7.10 20.47 1.50
C GLU A 172 -5.93 19.48 1.51
N VAL A 173 -5.70 18.75 0.42
CA VAL A 173 -4.54 17.87 0.25
C VAL A 173 -3.25 18.68 0.25
N LEU A 174 -3.18 19.79 -0.50
CA LEU A 174 -2.00 20.66 -0.56
C LEU A 174 -1.66 21.28 0.80
N ARG A 175 -2.65 21.81 1.54
CA ARG A 175 -2.42 22.32 2.91
C ARG A 175 -1.93 21.24 3.87
N ARG A 176 -2.39 19.99 3.72
CA ARG A 176 -1.90 18.87 4.53
C ARG A 176 -0.45 18.53 4.18
N LEU A 177 -0.05 18.68 2.91
CA LEU A 177 1.33 18.50 2.47
C LEU A 177 2.24 19.62 2.98
N GLU A 178 1.82 20.89 2.89
CA GLU A 178 2.56 22.04 3.42
C GLU A 178 2.83 21.93 4.92
N ARG A 179 1.87 21.42 5.69
CA ARG A 179 2.04 21.20 7.14
C ARG A 179 2.93 20.00 7.48
N ALA A 180 3.18 19.14 6.51
CA ALA A 180 4.00 17.94 6.67
C ALA A 180 5.45 18.14 6.18
N LEU A 181 5.75 19.28 5.57
CA LEU A 181 7.09 19.79 5.24
C LEU A 181 7.58 20.72 6.35
#